data_AF-A0A2V4WUC2-F1
#
_entry.id   AF-A0A2V4WUC2-F1
#
_cell.length_a   1.000
_cell.length_b   1.000
_cell.length_c   1.000
_cell.angle_alpha   90.00
_cell.angle_beta   90.00
_cell.angle_gamma   90.00
#
_symmetry.space_group_name_H-M   'P 1'
#
loop_
_entity.id
_entity.type
_entity.pdbx_description
1 polymer ?
#
loop_
_entity_poly.entity_id
_entity_poly.type
_entity_poly.pdbx_seq_one_letter_code
_entity_poly.pdbx_strand_id
1 'polypeptide(L)'
;MKRTILGLFLTITLISCDKKEKELLSENTNLKFEIESLKKEIDSLNQLPSSEFEKIAIEDRILDSLRNVREHKYSPDLNLNKLKVSDSVLMSKYVNFAKENSGSILSLIAFDRATNVYHKGRTLNLNQIVGVWKLDSIKGLGFTKDYKTKINEKLEITKDKKINIYSNNKIIESNDFYLRGIKFGGTEMHIKGKGVYFVNLKKNNFLAIGKAYIMDSGYKVYEKSNE
;
A
#
# COMPACT_ATOMS: atom_id res chain seq x y z
N MET A 1 -24.64 62.04 59.81
CA MET A 1 -23.96 62.07 58.48
C MET A 1 -23.07 60.85 58.21
N LYS A 2 -22.15 60.45 59.10
CA LYS A 2 -21.20 59.34 58.80
C LYS A 2 -21.84 57.96 58.56
N ARG A 3 -22.92 57.60 59.27
CA ARG A 3 -23.59 56.29 59.11
C ARG A 3 -24.43 56.16 57.83
N THR A 4 -25.06 57.26 57.39
CA THR A 4 -25.85 57.29 56.15
C THR A 4 -24.97 57.27 54.90
N ILE A 5 -23.81 57.93 54.92
CA ILE A 5 -22.83 57.90 53.81
C ILE A 5 -22.19 56.51 53.68
N LEU A 6 -21.86 55.86 54.80
CA LEU A 6 -21.31 54.49 54.81
C LEU A 6 -22.31 53.46 54.27
N GLY A 7 -23.59 53.58 54.65
CA GLY A 7 -24.67 52.73 54.13
C GLY A 7 -24.90 52.91 52.63
N LEU A 8 -24.81 54.14 52.12
CA LEU A 8 -24.93 54.44 50.69
C LEU A 8 -23.73 53.88 49.88
N PHE A 9 -22.52 53.93 50.44
CA PHE A 9 -21.33 53.37 49.81
C PHE A 9 -21.38 51.83 49.73
N LEU A 10 -21.90 51.18 50.78
CA LEU A 10 -22.10 49.72 50.82
C LEU A 10 -23.17 49.26 49.81
N THR A 11 -24.28 49.99 49.67
CA THR A 11 -25.29 49.64 48.67
C THR A 11 -24.79 49.85 47.24
N ILE A 12 -24.06 50.93 46.95
CA ILE A 12 -23.49 51.18 45.62
C ILE A 12 -22.45 50.10 45.23
N THR A 13 -21.62 49.67 46.18
CA THR A 13 -20.62 48.62 45.94
C THR A 13 -21.26 47.24 45.72
N LEU A 14 -22.30 46.89 46.48
CA LEU A 14 -23.07 45.65 46.28
C LEU A 14 -23.81 45.64 44.93
N ILE A 15 -24.44 46.76 44.54
CA ILE A 15 -25.14 46.89 43.24
C ILE A 15 -24.13 46.80 42.07
N SER A 16 -22.94 47.39 42.22
CA SER A 16 -21.86 47.29 41.23
C SER A 16 -21.32 45.87 41.11
N CYS A 17 -21.18 45.15 42.23
CA CYS A 17 -20.76 43.75 42.25
C CYS A 17 -21.81 42.84 41.58
N ASP A 18 -23.09 43.00 41.89
CA ASP A 18 -24.21 42.28 41.28
C ASP A 18 -24.27 42.50 39.75
N LYS A 19 -24.01 43.73 39.31
CA LYS A 19 -23.99 44.06 37.88
C LYS A 19 -22.83 43.36 37.17
N LYS A 20 -21.65 43.36 37.78
CA LYS A 20 -20.45 42.71 37.25
C LYS A 20 -20.57 41.19 37.24
N GLU A 21 -21.19 40.60 38.26
CA GLU A 21 -21.50 39.17 38.31
C GLU A 21 -22.47 38.78 37.20
N LYS A 22 -23.53 39.56 36.95
CA LYS A 22 -24.46 39.34 35.84
C LYS A 22 -23.79 39.47 34.47
N GLU A 23 -22.91 40.46 34.30
CA GLU A 23 -22.11 40.61 33.07
C GLU A 23 -21.20 39.39 32.84
N LEU A 24 -20.48 38.94 33.87
CA LEU A 24 -19.61 37.75 33.79
C LEU A 24 -20.38 36.46 33.53
N LEU A 25 -21.57 36.29 34.13
CA LEU A 25 -22.44 35.13 33.88
C LEU A 25 -22.93 35.12 32.43
N SER A 26 -23.36 36.28 31.92
CA SER A 26 -23.78 36.45 30.53
C SER A 26 -22.64 36.16 29.54
N GLU A 27 -21.45 36.68 29.82
CA GLU A 27 -20.26 36.43 29.01
C GLU A 27 -19.86 34.96 29.03
N ASN A 28 -19.91 34.29 30.19
CA ASN A 28 -19.65 32.86 30.32
C ASN A 28 -20.68 32.01 29.55
N THR A 29 -21.95 32.38 29.57
CA THR A 29 -22.98 31.71 28.75
C THR A 29 -22.74 31.90 27.25
N ASN A 30 -22.34 33.10 26.82
CA ASN A 30 -22.02 33.37 25.42
C ASN A 30 -20.79 32.57 24.96
N LEU A 31 -19.72 32.55 25.75
CA LEU A 31 -18.52 31.77 25.46
C LEU A 31 -18.81 30.26 25.40
N LYS A 32 -19.66 29.73 26.28
CA LYS A 32 -20.10 28.32 26.20
C LYS A 32 -20.84 28.03 24.90
N PHE A 33 -21.74 28.92 24.50
CA PHE A 33 -22.47 28.77 23.25
C PHE A 33 -21.54 28.81 22.03
N GLU A 34 -20.57 29.74 22.03
CA GLU A 34 -19.56 29.85 20.98
C GLU A 34 -18.69 28.59 20.89
N ILE A 35 -18.25 28.05 22.02
CA ILE A 35 -17.50 26.78 22.08
C ILE A 35 -18.32 25.62 21.51
N GLU A 36 -19.60 25.51 21.86
CA GLU A 36 -20.48 24.47 21.31
C GLU A 36 -20.70 24.63 19.81
N SER A 37 -20.84 25.86 19.33
CA SER A 37 -20.97 26.16 17.90
C SER A 37 -19.71 25.76 17.14
N LEU A 38 -18.54 26.16 17.63
CA LEU A 38 -17.25 25.83 17.02
C LEU A 38 -16.99 24.31 17.02
N LYS A 39 -17.37 23.60 18.07
CA LYS A 39 -17.30 22.12 18.10
C LYS A 39 -18.14 21.49 17.00
N LYS A 40 -19.39 21.95 16.83
CA LYS A 40 -20.26 21.46 15.75
C LYS A 40 -19.69 21.76 14.37
N GLU A 41 -19.07 22.92 14.19
CA GLU A 41 -18.43 23.28 12.92
C GLU A 41 -17.21 22.40 12.62
N ILE A 42 -16.35 22.14 13.62
CA ILE A 42 -15.24 21.19 13.52
C ILE A 42 -15.73 19.78 13.20
N ASP A 43 -16.79 19.32 13.87
CA ASP A 43 -17.38 18.00 13.62
C ASP A 43 -17.92 17.89 12.19
N SER A 44 -18.58 18.96 11.69
CA SER A 44 -19.05 19.05 10.31
C SER A 44 -17.89 18.99 9.30
N LEU A 45 -16.80 19.72 9.55
CA LEU A 45 -15.60 19.68 8.69
C LEU A 45 -14.93 18.29 8.69
N ASN A 46 -14.94 17.60 9.83
CA ASN A 46 -14.41 16.24 9.96
C ASN A 46 -15.26 15.18 9.26
N GLN A 47 -16.52 15.49 8.94
CA GLN A 47 -17.44 14.65 8.18
C GLN A 47 -17.35 14.87 6.66
N LEU A 48 -16.55 15.85 6.20
CA LEU A 48 -16.34 16.05 4.77
C LEU A 48 -15.65 14.84 4.14
N PRO A 49 -16.08 14.40 2.94
CA PRO A 49 -15.43 13.31 2.21
C PRO A 49 -13.93 13.52 1.98
N SER A 50 -13.49 14.77 1.85
CA SER A 50 -12.07 15.10 1.74
C SER A 50 -11.27 14.76 3.01
N SER A 51 -11.82 15.00 4.19
CA SER A 51 -11.18 14.68 5.48
C SER A 51 -11.05 13.17 5.68
N GLU A 52 -12.12 12.43 5.36
CA GLU A 52 -12.10 10.97 5.40
C GLU A 52 -11.09 10.38 4.41
N PHE A 53 -11.09 10.87 3.17
CA PHE A 53 -10.14 10.44 2.15
C PHE A 53 -8.69 10.69 2.57
N GLU A 54 -8.40 11.87 3.15
CA GLU A 54 -7.05 12.22 3.62
C GLU A 54 -6.55 11.25 4.70
N LYS A 55 -7.41 10.83 5.64
CA LYS A 55 -7.06 9.82 6.65
C LYS A 55 -6.65 8.50 5.99
N ILE A 56 -7.41 8.03 5.00
CA ILE A 56 -7.08 6.81 4.25
C ILE A 56 -5.75 7.00 3.49
N ALA A 57 -5.53 8.16 2.87
CA ALA A 57 -4.30 8.46 2.13
C ALA A 57 -3.04 8.53 3.01
N ILE A 58 -3.15 9.02 4.25
CA ILE A 58 -2.05 9.02 5.21
C ILE A 58 -1.66 7.59 5.59
N GLU A 59 -2.64 6.72 5.88
CA GLU A 59 -2.39 5.30 6.14
C GLU A 59 -1.70 4.62 4.94
N ASP A 60 -2.20 4.89 3.72
CA ASP A 60 -1.64 4.38 2.48
C ASP A 60 -0.16 4.79 2.31
N ARG A 61 0.18 6.05 2.56
CA ARG A 61 1.55 6.56 2.43
C ARG A 61 2.54 5.82 3.33
N ILE A 62 2.14 5.47 4.54
CA ILE A 62 2.97 4.70 5.47
C ILE A 62 3.21 3.29 4.91
N LEU A 63 2.17 2.64 4.41
CA LEU A 63 2.25 1.30 3.81
C LEU A 63 3.00 1.29 2.48
N ASP A 64 2.91 2.34 1.67
CA ASP A 64 3.61 2.44 0.38
C ASP A 64 5.13 2.38 0.55
N SER A 65 5.65 2.94 1.65
CA SER A 65 7.08 2.85 1.99
C SER A 65 7.50 1.40 2.29
N LEU A 66 6.66 0.62 2.99
CA LEU A 66 6.89 -0.80 3.25
C LEU A 66 6.79 -1.63 1.96
N ARG A 67 5.86 -1.31 1.05
CA ARG A 67 5.75 -1.94 -0.28
C ARG A 67 7.01 -1.70 -1.12
N ASN A 68 7.53 -0.48 -1.14
CA ASN A 68 8.76 -0.17 -1.87
C ASN A 68 9.97 -0.95 -1.32
N VAL A 69 10.09 -1.08 0.01
CA VAL A 69 11.14 -1.90 0.63
C VAL A 69 10.99 -3.37 0.20
N ARG A 70 9.77 -3.90 0.21
CA ARG A 70 9.45 -5.27 -0.22
C ARG A 70 9.82 -5.55 -1.69
N GLU A 71 9.58 -4.60 -2.59
CA GLU A 71 9.91 -4.77 -4.02
C GLU A 71 11.42 -4.77 -4.28
N HIS A 72 12.18 -4.01 -3.48
CA HIS A 72 13.59 -3.74 -3.77
C HIS A 72 14.59 -4.45 -2.86
N LYS A 73 14.16 -5.02 -1.72
CA LYS A 73 15.06 -5.69 -0.77
C LYS A 73 14.53 -7.07 -0.38
N TYR A 74 15.46 -7.99 -0.19
CA TYR A 74 15.16 -9.27 0.45
C TYR A 74 14.79 -9.03 1.93
N SER A 75 13.67 -9.56 2.41
CA SER A 75 13.19 -9.34 3.78
C SER A 75 12.38 -10.53 4.31
N PRO A 76 12.77 -11.22 5.40
CA PRO A 76 12.12 -12.46 5.83
C PRO A 76 10.60 -12.36 6.05
N ASP A 77 9.90 -13.48 5.82
CA ASP A 77 8.46 -13.58 5.54
C ASP A 77 7.49 -13.02 6.60
N LEU A 78 7.94 -12.81 7.84
CA LEU A 78 7.11 -12.28 8.93
C LEU A 78 6.53 -10.88 8.66
N ASN A 79 7.22 -10.06 7.85
CA ASN A 79 6.73 -8.72 7.48
C ASN A 79 5.75 -8.76 6.30
N LEU A 80 5.76 -9.82 5.49
CA LEU A 80 4.96 -9.89 4.25
C LEU A 80 3.50 -10.22 4.52
N ASN A 81 3.21 -11.15 5.45
CA ASN A 81 1.83 -11.51 5.77
C ASN A 81 1.10 -10.36 6.46
N LYS A 82 1.78 -9.63 7.35
CA LYS A 82 1.23 -8.41 7.97
C LYS A 82 0.90 -7.35 6.93
N LEU A 83 1.82 -7.09 5.99
CA LEU A 83 1.59 -6.13 4.91
C LEU A 83 0.41 -6.54 4.01
N LYS A 84 0.26 -7.82 3.67
CA LYS A 84 -0.90 -8.31 2.88
C LYS A 84 -2.24 -8.08 3.58
N VAL A 85 -2.30 -8.31 4.89
CA VAL A 85 -3.52 -8.05 5.67
C VAL A 85 -3.82 -6.55 5.67
N SER A 86 -2.81 -5.70 5.94
CA SER A 86 -2.95 -4.24 5.90
C SER A 86 -3.39 -3.73 4.53
N ASP A 87 -2.83 -4.26 3.44
CA ASP A 87 -3.22 -3.92 2.07
C ASP A 87 -4.68 -4.28 1.79
N SER A 88 -5.15 -5.45 2.24
CA SER A 88 -6.55 -5.87 2.09
C SER A 88 -7.52 -4.96 2.84
N VAL A 89 -7.15 -4.54 4.05
CA VAL A 89 -7.94 -3.59 4.85
C VAL A 89 -7.97 -2.23 4.16
N LEU A 90 -6.83 -1.71 3.71
CA LEU A 90 -6.73 -0.42 3.01
C LEU A 90 -7.53 -0.41 1.71
N MET A 91 -7.44 -1.47 0.90
CA MET A 91 -8.26 -1.62 -0.30
C MET A 91 -9.75 -1.56 0.01
N SER A 92 -10.18 -2.23 1.09
CA SER A 92 -11.59 -2.22 1.52
C SER A 92 -12.04 -0.81 1.91
N LYS A 93 -11.20 -0.04 2.63
CA LYS A 93 -11.46 1.36 2.96
C LYS A 93 -11.67 2.21 1.71
N TYR A 94 -10.76 2.13 0.74
CA TYR A 94 -10.89 2.87 -0.52
C TYR A 94 -12.12 2.47 -1.33
N VAL A 95 -12.44 1.18 -1.42
CA VAL A 95 -13.63 0.70 -2.14
C VAL A 95 -14.91 1.17 -1.46
N ASN A 96 -14.99 1.14 -0.13
CA ASN A 96 -16.15 1.62 0.61
C ASN A 96 -16.31 3.14 0.44
N PHE A 97 -15.24 3.90 0.62
CA PHE A 97 -15.24 5.35 0.38
C PHE A 97 -15.74 5.70 -1.04
N ALA A 98 -15.25 4.99 -2.06
CA ALA A 98 -15.65 5.22 -3.44
C ALA A 98 -17.14 4.93 -3.68
N LYS A 99 -17.69 3.91 -3.02
CA LYS A 99 -19.13 3.58 -3.10
C LYS A 99 -19.99 4.64 -2.41
N GLU A 100 -19.60 5.06 -1.21
CA GLU A 100 -20.33 6.06 -0.42
C GLU A 100 -20.30 7.45 -1.07
N ASN A 101 -19.23 7.76 -1.80
CA ASN A 101 -19.01 9.05 -2.47
C ASN A 101 -19.12 8.94 -4.00
N SER A 102 -19.96 8.03 -4.51
CA SER A 102 -20.06 7.72 -5.94
C SER A 102 -20.33 8.97 -6.79
N GLY A 103 -19.60 9.11 -7.90
CA GLY A 103 -19.74 10.25 -8.82
C GLY A 103 -18.83 11.43 -8.50
N SER A 104 -18.12 11.41 -7.37
CA SER A 104 -17.10 12.41 -7.05
C SER A 104 -15.74 12.09 -7.69
N ILE A 105 -14.91 13.11 -7.93
CA ILE A 105 -13.51 12.92 -8.35
C ILE A 105 -12.74 12.10 -7.30
N LEU A 106 -13.01 12.31 -6.01
CA LEU A 106 -12.38 11.56 -4.92
C LEU A 106 -12.70 10.06 -5.00
N SER A 107 -13.92 9.68 -5.41
CA SER A 107 -14.26 8.26 -5.61
C SER A 107 -13.46 7.60 -6.75
N LEU A 108 -13.18 8.34 -7.83
CA LEU A 108 -12.34 7.86 -8.92
C LEU A 108 -10.90 7.65 -8.45
N ILE A 109 -10.36 8.60 -7.70
CA ILE A 109 -9.01 8.51 -7.12
C ILE A 109 -8.93 7.33 -6.14
N ALA A 110 -9.94 7.16 -5.28
CA ALA A 110 -10.00 6.04 -4.34
C ALA A 110 -9.99 4.68 -5.07
N PHE A 111 -10.77 4.55 -6.15
CA PHE A 111 -10.79 3.33 -6.96
C PHE A 111 -9.44 3.05 -7.64
N ASP A 112 -8.79 4.07 -8.21
CA ASP A 112 -7.45 3.95 -8.78
C ASP A 112 -6.42 3.51 -7.71
N ARG A 113 -6.48 4.11 -6.50
CA ARG A 113 -5.61 3.69 -5.38
C ARG A 113 -5.86 2.25 -4.96
N ALA A 114 -7.11 1.83 -4.79
CA ALA A 114 -7.44 0.44 -4.46
C ALA A 114 -6.87 -0.55 -5.50
N THR A 115 -7.01 -0.22 -6.78
CA THR A 115 -6.49 -1.00 -7.90
C THR A 115 -4.96 -1.06 -7.89
N ASN A 116 -4.29 0.07 -7.65
CA ASN A 116 -2.84 0.13 -7.52
C ASN A 116 -2.32 -0.73 -6.34
N VAL A 117 -2.96 -0.65 -5.17
CA VAL A 117 -2.61 -1.48 -4.00
C VAL A 117 -2.78 -2.97 -4.33
N TYR A 118 -3.89 -3.33 -4.98
CA TYR A 118 -4.15 -4.71 -5.42
C TYR A 118 -3.04 -5.23 -6.34
N HIS A 119 -2.66 -4.46 -7.36
CA HIS A 119 -1.63 -4.89 -8.32
C HIS A 119 -0.25 -5.00 -7.66
N LYS A 120 0.16 -4.02 -6.84
CA LYS A 120 1.40 -4.08 -6.06
C LYS A 120 1.43 -5.30 -5.13
N GLY A 121 0.31 -5.63 -4.49
CA GLY A 121 0.19 -6.81 -3.63
C GLY A 121 0.47 -8.13 -4.35
N ARG A 122 0.16 -8.20 -5.65
CA ARG A 122 0.34 -9.37 -6.53
C ARG A 122 1.69 -9.44 -7.23
N THR A 123 2.51 -8.38 -7.15
CA THR A 123 3.88 -8.41 -7.64
C THR A 123 4.68 -9.47 -6.88
N LEU A 124 5.42 -10.31 -7.60
CA LEU A 124 6.35 -11.27 -7.01
C LEU A 124 7.47 -10.53 -6.29
N ASN A 125 7.80 -11.00 -5.10
CA ASN A 125 8.93 -10.49 -4.35
C ASN A 125 10.18 -11.31 -4.62
N LEU A 126 11.34 -10.68 -4.43
CA LEU A 126 12.63 -11.35 -4.50
C LEU A 126 12.66 -12.60 -3.60
N ASN A 127 12.17 -12.54 -2.37
CA ASN A 127 12.18 -13.68 -1.45
C ASN A 127 11.48 -14.92 -2.01
N GLN A 128 10.43 -14.73 -2.80
CA GLN A 128 9.62 -15.82 -3.32
C GLN A 128 10.36 -16.56 -4.42
N ILE A 129 11.23 -15.86 -5.15
CA ILE A 129 11.96 -16.39 -6.31
C ILE A 129 13.43 -16.71 -6.01
N VAL A 130 13.98 -16.27 -4.88
CA VAL A 130 15.35 -16.64 -4.45
C VAL A 130 15.45 -18.15 -4.23
N GLY A 131 16.55 -18.72 -4.71
CA GLY A 131 16.86 -20.14 -4.61
C GLY A 131 17.31 -20.73 -5.93
N VAL A 132 17.45 -22.05 -5.92
CA VAL A 132 17.83 -22.87 -7.08
C VAL A 132 16.58 -23.43 -7.75
N TRP A 133 16.55 -23.38 -9.07
CA TRP A 133 15.42 -23.77 -9.92
C TRP A 133 15.91 -24.66 -11.05
N LYS A 134 15.37 -25.87 -11.19
CA LYS A 134 15.73 -26.82 -12.25
C LYS A 134 14.73 -26.71 -13.40
N LEU A 135 15.20 -26.71 -14.64
CA LEU A 135 14.32 -26.63 -15.80
C LEU A 135 13.49 -27.92 -15.90
N ASP A 136 12.17 -27.77 -15.86
CA ASP A 136 11.22 -28.89 -16.00
C ASP A 136 10.70 -28.99 -17.44
N SER A 137 10.20 -27.86 -17.97
CA SER A 137 9.51 -27.86 -19.26
C SER A 137 9.64 -26.54 -20.01
N ILE A 138 9.41 -26.60 -21.32
CA ILE A 138 9.28 -25.43 -22.20
C ILE A 138 7.87 -25.47 -22.78
N LYS A 139 7.16 -24.35 -22.71
CA LYS A 139 5.76 -24.22 -23.13
C LYS A 139 5.63 -23.10 -24.15
N GLY A 140 4.89 -23.31 -25.25
CA GLY A 140 4.59 -22.25 -26.22
C GLY A 140 3.33 -21.47 -25.83
N LEU A 141 3.24 -20.18 -26.15
CA LEU A 141 2.01 -19.39 -25.93
C LEU A 141 0.79 -19.96 -26.70
N GLY A 142 1.00 -20.66 -27.82
CA GLY A 142 -0.03 -21.35 -28.61
C GLY A 142 -0.06 -22.88 -28.51
N PHE A 143 0.82 -23.50 -27.71
CA PHE A 143 0.91 -24.95 -27.60
C PHE A 143 0.47 -25.38 -26.20
N THR A 144 -0.67 -26.06 -26.10
CA THR A 144 -1.15 -26.75 -24.89
C THR A 144 -0.29 -27.94 -24.48
N LYS A 145 0.76 -28.25 -25.26
CA LYS A 145 1.62 -29.41 -25.06
C LYS A 145 2.84 -29.03 -24.24
N ASP A 146 2.99 -29.70 -23.10
CA ASP A 146 4.15 -29.58 -22.24
C ASP A 146 5.31 -30.40 -22.83
N TYR A 147 6.35 -29.72 -23.30
CA TYR A 147 7.57 -30.39 -23.71
C TYR A 147 8.48 -30.53 -22.49
N LYS A 148 8.36 -31.66 -21.79
CA LYS A 148 9.36 -32.07 -20.80
C LYS A 148 10.71 -32.15 -21.49
N THR A 149 11.67 -31.40 -20.99
CA THR A 149 12.98 -31.28 -21.62
C THR A 149 13.99 -32.23 -20.98
N LYS A 150 14.90 -32.77 -21.79
CA LYS A 150 16.09 -33.50 -21.31
C LYS A 150 17.28 -32.56 -21.05
N ILE A 151 17.10 -31.26 -21.26
CA ILE A 151 18.14 -30.25 -21.07
C ILE A 151 18.39 -30.11 -19.56
N ASN A 152 19.63 -30.38 -19.16
CA ASN A 152 20.10 -30.15 -17.79
C ASN A 152 20.45 -28.66 -17.59
N GLU A 153 19.41 -27.82 -17.58
CA GLU A 153 19.52 -26.39 -17.27
C GLU A 153 19.02 -26.14 -15.85
N LYS A 154 19.74 -25.28 -15.13
CA LYS A 154 19.37 -24.79 -13.80
C LYS A 154 19.54 -23.29 -13.76
N LEU A 155 18.72 -22.64 -12.94
CA LEU A 155 18.77 -21.23 -12.67
C LEU A 155 18.95 -21.02 -11.17
N GLU A 156 19.77 -20.06 -10.78
CA GLU A 156 19.95 -19.65 -9.39
C GLU A 156 19.67 -18.15 -9.29
N ILE A 157 18.69 -17.79 -8.47
CA ILE A 157 18.40 -16.39 -8.13
C ILE A 157 18.94 -16.11 -6.75
N THR A 158 19.88 -15.16 -6.68
CA THR A 158 20.53 -14.78 -5.42
C THR A 158 19.80 -13.62 -4.75
N LYS A 159 20.06 -13.45 -3.44
CA LYS A 159 19.53 -12.32 -2.65
C LYS A 159 20.03 -10.95 -3.15
N ASP A 160 21.16 -10.94 -3.85
CA ASP A 160 21.78 -9.74 -4.43
C ASP A 160 21.28 -9.42 -5.84
N LYS A 161 20.15 -10.02 -6.24
CA LYS A 161 19.51 -9.83 -7.56
C LYS A 161 20.40 -10.23 -8.73
N LYS A 162 21.17 -11.30 -8.56
CA LYS A 162 21.80 -12.00 -9.68
C LYS A 162 20.99 -13.21 -10.10
N ILE A 163 20.93 -13.41 -11.40
CA ILE A 163 20.38 -14.60 -12.03
C ILE A 163 21.52 -15.32 -12.75
N ASN A 164 21.89 -16.50 -12.21
CA ASN A 164 22.90 -17.37 -12.81
C ASN A 164 22.18 -18.50 -13.56
N ILE A 165 22.53 -18.70 -14.83
CA ILE A 165 22.02 -19.80 -15.65
C ILE A 165 23.15 -20.81 -15.81
N TYR A 166 22.84 -22.06 -15.49
CA TYR A 166 23.72 -23.20 -15.58
C TYR A 166 23.25 -24.14 -16.68
N SER A 167 24.20 -24.69 -17.43
CA SER A 167 23.97 -25.83 -18.32
C SER A 167 25.03 -26.88 -18.00
N ASN A 168 24.60 -28.12 -17.75
CA ASN A 168 25.50 -29.21 -17.34
C ASN A 168 26.42 -28.81 -16.16
N ASN A 169 25.83 -28.18 -15.13
CA ASN A 169 26.50 -27.69 -13.93
C ASN A 169 27.59 -26.62 -14.13
N LYS A 170 27.72 -26.05 -15.33
CA LYS A 170 28.60 -24.91 -15.59
C LYS A 170 27.77 -23.64 -15.76
N ILE A 171 28.20 -22.54 -15.14
CA ILE A 171 27.60 -21.22 -15.37
C ILE A 171 27.86 -20.85 -16.82
N ILE A 172 26.78 -20.64 -17.58
CA ILE A 172 26.83 -20.12 -18.95
C ILE A 172 26.45 -18.64 -19.00
N GLU A 173 25.75 -18.15 -17.99
CA GLU A 173 25.30 -16.76 -17.94
C GLU A 173 25.10 -16.30 -16.49
N SER A 174 25.44 -15.05 -16.21
CA SER A 174 25.23 -14.40 -14.90
C SER A 174 24.91 -12.93 -15.15
N ASN A 175 23.72 -12.48 -14.78
CA ASN A 175 23.32 -11.08 -14.95
C ASN A 175 22.69 -10.52 -13.67
N ASP A 176 22.76 -9.20 -13.54
CA ASP A 176 21.93 -8.47 -12.61
C ASP A 176 20.51 -8.32 -13.17
N PHE A 177 19.51 -8.33 -12.28
CA PHE A 177 18.11 -8.08 -12.63
C PHE A 177 17.38 -7.20 -11.64
N TYR A 178 16.20 -6.72 -12.01
CA TYR A 178 15.23 -6.18 -11.07
C TYR A 178 13.81 -6.65 -11.44
N LEU A 179 12.93 -6.69 -10.44
CA LEU A 179 11.51 -7.00 -10.62
C LEU A 179 10.70 -5.72 -10.72
N ARG A 180 9.63 -5.75 -11.53
CA ARG A 180 8.68 -4.66 -11.66
C ARG A 180 7.26 -5.20 -11.76
N GLY A 181 6.34 -4.67 -10.97
CA GLY A 181 4.91 -4.92 -11.12
C GLY A 181 4.34 -4.24 -12.36
N ILE A 182 3.39 -4.89 -13.04
CA ILE A 182 2.69 -4.32 -14.20
C ILE A 182 1.26 -3.94 -13.84
N LYS A 183 0.76 -2.85 -14.45
CA LYS A 183 -0.54 -2.25 -14.14
C LYS A 183 -1.74 -3.20 -14.32
N PHE A 184 -1.65 -4.20 -15.19
CA PHE A 184 -2.73 -5.17 -15.43
C PHE A 184 -2.55 -6.48 -14.64
N GLY A 185 -1.61 -6.51 -13.69
CA GLY A 185 -1.31 -7.67 -12.85
C GLY A 185 -0.24 -8.58 -13.45
N GLY A 186 0.67 -9.05 -12.60
CA GLY A 186 1.82 -9.86 -12.99
C GLY A 186 3.15 -9.22 -12.58
N THR A 187 4.26 -9.81 -13.00
CA THR A 187 5.59 -9.29 -12.69
C THR A 187 6.51 -9.44 -13.89
N GLU A 188 7.25 -8.38 -14.18
CA GLU A 188 8.35 -8.38 -15.12
C GLU A 188 9.68 -8.55 -14.39
N MET A 189 10.58 -9.33 -14.97
CA MET A 189 11.99 -9.37 -14.62
C MET A 189 12.77 -8.72 -15.74
N HIS A 190 13.46 -7.63 -15.40
CA HIS A 190 14.32 -6.88 -16.31
C HIS A 190 15.75 -7.38 -16.11
N ILE A 191 16.26 -8.13 -17.09
CA ILE A 191 17.61 -8.68 -17.05
C ILE A 191 18.54 -7.76 -17.83
N LYS A 192 19.57 -7.23 -17.17
CA LYS A 192 20.49 -6.27 -17.75
C LYS A 192 21.18 -6.85 -18.99
N GLY A 193 21.08 -6.16 -20.13
CA GLY A 193 21.66 -6.59 -21.41
C GLY A 193 20.88 -7.69 -22.17
N LYS A 194 19.75 -8.19 -21.63
CA LYS A 194 18.96 -9.26 -22.27
C LYS A 194 17.52 -8.85 -22.58
N GLY A 195 16.95 -7.96 -21.77
CA GLY A 195 15.62 -7.41 -21.97
C GLY A 195 14.64 -7.78 -20.87
N VAL A 196 13.35 -7.77 -21.22
CA VAL A 196 12.24 -7.90 -20.26
C VAL A 196 11.58 -9.27 -20.39
N TYR A 197 11.31 -9.90 -19.25
CA TYR A 197 10.70 -11.21 -19.16
C TYR A 197 9.46 -11.16 -18.26
N PHE A 198 8.37 -11.81 -18.64
CA PHE A 198 7.27 -12.06 -17.71
C PHE A 198 7.63 -13.22 -16.79
N VAL A 199 7.39 -13.02 -15.50
CA VAL A 199 7.69 -14.00 -14.46
C VAL A 199 6.46 -14.26 -13.60
N ASN A 200 6.17 -15.54 -13.37
CA ASN A 200 5.05 -15.96 -12.55
C ASN A 200 5.44 -17.15 -11.67
N LEU A 201 5.04 -17.14 -10.40
CA LEU A 201 5.23 -18.24 -9.47
C LEU A 201 3.89 -18.96 -9.25
N LYS A 202 3.80 -20.20 -9.71
CA LYS A 202 2.62 -21.06 -9.51
C LYS A 202 2.61 -21.64 -8.09
N LYS A 203 1.42 -22.00 -7.59
CA LYS A 203 1.19 -22.54 -6.24
C LYS A 203 2.05 -23.76 -5.87
N ASN A 204 2.53 -24.51 -6.86
CA ASN A 204 3.34 -25.73 -6.65
C ASN A 204 4.85 -25.47 -6.78
N ASN A 205 5.33 -24.27 -6.44
CA ASN A 205 6.75 -23.88 -6.55
C ASN A 205 7.33 -24.04 -7.97
N PHE A 206 6.53 -23.72 -9.00
CA PHE A 206 7.02 -23.61 -10.37
C PHE A 206 7.15 -22.14 -10.76
N LEU A 207 8.35 -21.76 -11.20
CA LEU A 207 8.67 -20.45 -11.74
C LEU A 207 8.58 -20.49 -13.26
N ALA A 208 7.65 -19.73 -13.84
CA ALA A 208 7.55 -19.53 -15.28
C ALA A 208 8.30 -18.25 -15.67
N ILE A 209 9.17 -18.32 -16.67
CA ILE A 209 9.91 -17.18 -17.24
C ILE A 209 9.76 -17.20 -18.76
N GLY A 210 9.19 -16.15 -19.34
CA GLY A 210 9.01 -16.00 -20.79
C GLY A 210 9.40 -14.60 -21.25
N LYS A 211 9.83 -14.45 -22.50
CA LYS A 211 10.20 -13.11 -23.02
C LYS A 211 8.94 -12.26 -23.15
N ALA A 212 8.96 -11.04 -22.61
CA ALA A 212 7.79 -10.18 -22.63
C ALA A 212 7.52 -9.66 -24.06
N TYR A 213 6.24 -9.42 -24.37
CA TYR A 213 5.77 -8.78 -25.61
C TYR A 213 6.10 -9.51 -26.93
N ILE A 214 6.30 -10.83 -26.89
CA ILE A 214 6.50 -11.65 -28.10
C ILE A 214 5.42 -12.73 -28.17
N MET A 215 4.50 -12.59 -29.12
CA MET A 215 3.31 -13.45 -29.27
C MET A 215 3.66 -14.93 -29.52
N ASP A 216 4.79 -15.20 -30.19
CA ASP A 216 5.26 -16.57 -30.50
C ASP A 216 6.35 -17.08 -29.56
N SER A 217 6.66 -16.34 -28.50
CA SER A 217 7.68 -16.79 -27.55
C SER A 217 7.11 -17.82 -26.59
N GLY A 218 7.78 -18.96 -26.49
CA GLY A 218 7.54 -19.87 -25.38
C GLY A 218 8.03 -19.30 -24.04
N TYR A 219 7.58 -19.90 -22.96
CA TYR A 219 8.12 -19.69 -21.61
C TYR A 219 8.74 -20.98 -21.09
N LYS A 220 9.82 -20.82 -20.33
CA LYS A 220 10.45 -21.90 -19.59
C LYS A 220 9.79 -22.01 -18.22
N VAL A 221 9.62 -23.24 -17.75
CA VAL A 221 9.06 -23.55 -16.44
C VAL A 221 10.13 -24.27 -15.64
N TYR A 222 10.43 -23.73 -14.47
CA TYR A 222 11.42 -24.27 -13.56
C TYR A 222 10.77 -24.71 -12.26
N GLU A 223 11.20 -25.84 -11.72
CA GLU A 223 10.79 -26.34 -10.41
C GLU A 223 11.81 -25.93 -9.35
N LYS A 224 11.34 -25.50 -8.17
CA LYS A 224 12.26 -25.14 -7.08
C LYS A 224 12.98 -26.39 -6.56
N SER A 225 14.30 -26.34 -6.50
CA SER A 225 15.11 -27.38 -5.90
C SER A 225 15.03 -27.30 -4.37
N ASN A 226 14.96 -28.46 -3.72
CA ASN A 226 15.01 -28.58 -2.25
C ASN A 226 16.45 -28.64 -1.70
N GLU A 227 17.44 -28.42 -2.57
CA GLU A 227 18.87 -28.37 -2.23
C GLU A 227 19.25 -27.08 -1.50
#